data_AF-A0A2V8FS27-F1
#
_entry.id   AF-A0A2V8FS27-F1
#
_cell.length_a   1.000
_cell.length_b   1.000
_cell.length_c   1.000
_cell.angle_alpha   90.00
_cell.angle_beta   90.00
_cell.angle_gamma   90.00
#
_symmetry.space_group_name_H-M   'P 1'
#
loop_
_entity.id
_entity.type
_entity.pdbx_description
1 polymer ?
#
loop_
_entity_poly.entity_id
_entity_poly.type
_entity_poly.pdbx_seq_one_letter_code
_entity_poly.pdbx_strand_id
1 'polypeptide(L)'
;LTRTGWAFPFFGTLLGWLGVALTGTDAGSNALFGNLQKVTAEQLGLSPILMASANSSGGVMGKMIDAQSIVVSATATQQVGREAAIFKAVFRHSIVLASIVGLIVVLYAFALPWIVPR
;
A
#
# COMPACT_ATOMS: atom_id res chain seq x y z
N LEU A 1 -11.00 21.83 11.15
CA LEU A 1 -9.57 21.42 11.18
C LEU A 1 -9.49 20.03 11.80
N THR A 2 -9.86 19.01 11.03
CA THR A 2 -9.98 17.64 11.56
C THR A 2 -8.58 17.08 11.78
N ARG A 3 -8.28 16.76 13.03
CA ARG A 3 -7.00 16.27 13.57
C ARG A 3 -6.49 14.94 12.98
N THR A 4 -7.05 14.49 11.85
CA THR A 4 -6.77 13.20 11.19
C THR A 4 -5.96 13.37 9.89
N GLY A 5 -5.82 14.59 9.37
CA GLY A 5 -5.05 14.85 8.14
C GLY A 5 -3.58 14.41 8.19
N TRP A 6 -3.01 14.30 9.39
CA TRP A 6 -1.64 13.80 9.60
C TRP A 6 -1.48 12.28 9.48
N ALA A 7 -2.53 11.52 9.81
CA ALA A 7 -2.50 10.07 9.73
C ALA A 7 -2.95 9.55 8.35
N PHE A 8 -3.62 10.40 7.56
CA PHE A 8 -4.11 10.02 6.24
C PHE A 8 -3.02 9.48 5.31
N PRO A 9 -1.80 10.04 5.22
CA PRO A 9 -0.77 9.48 4.33
C PRO A 9 -0.34 8.06 4.74
N PHE A 10 -0.32 7.77 6.03
CA PHE A 10 -0.06 6.43 6.56
C PHE A 10 -1.20 5.46 6.20
N PHE A 11 -2.44 5.82 6.51
CA PHE A 11 -3.60 4.98 6.20
C PHE A 11 -3.86 4.85 4.70
N GLY A 12 -3.56 5.88 3.91
CA GLY A 12 -3.63 5.84 2.45
C GLY A 12 -2.65 4.83 1.87
N THR A 13 -1.46 4.71 2.44
CA THR A 13 -0.52 3.64 2.06
C THR A 13 -1.08 2.25 2.39
N LEU A 14 -1.71 2.09 3.55
CA LEU A 14 -2.37 0.83 3.94
C LEU A 14 -3.61 0.51 3.10
N LEU A 15 -4.33 1.51 2.61
CA LEU A 15 -5.41 1.32 1.63
C LEU A 15 -4.87 0.76 0.31
N GLY A 16 -3.71 1.27 -0.16
CA GLY A 16 -3.02 0.72 -1.32
C GLY A 16 -2.62 -0.75 -1.13
N TRP A 17 -2.05 -1.06 0.05
CA TRP A 17 -1.72 -2.42 0.48
C TRP A 17 -2.94 -3.36 0.47
N LEU A 18 -4.07 -2.92 1.07
CA LEU A 18 -5.33 -3.67 1.06
C LEU A 18 -5.85 -3.88 -0.35
N GLY A 19 -5.80 -2.85 -1.20
CA GLY A 19 -6.25 -2.95 -2.58
C GLY A 19 -5.51 -4.04 -3.34
N VAL A 20 -4.18 -4.09 -3.25
CA VAL A 20 -3.40 -5.11 -3.96
C VAL A 20 -3.53 -6.49 -3.34
N ALA A 21 -3.63 -6.58 -2.01
CA ALA A 21 -3.89 -7.85 -1.33
C ALA A 21 -5.21 -8.50 -1.82
N LEU A 22 -6.22 -7.68 -2.14
CA LEU A 22 -7.52 -8.13 -2.65
C LEU A 22 -7.53 -8.35 -4.16
N THR A 23 -6.89 -7.49 -4.95
CA THR A 23 -6.94 -7.56 -6.42
C THR A 23 -5.82 -8.39 -7.05
N GLY A 24 -4.76 -8.69 -6.32
CA GLY A 24 -3.53 -9.30 -6.83
C GLY A 24 -2.69 -8.40 -7.73
N THR A 25 -3.11 -7.15 -7.99
CA THR A 25 -2.45 -6.27 -8.96
C THR A 25 -2.46 -4.79 -8.54
N ASP A 26 -1.35 -4.10 -8.80
CA ASP A 26 -1.22 -2.65 -8.56
C ASP A 26 -2.21 -1.84 -9.42
N ALA A 27 -2.43 -2.27 -10.66
CA ALA A 27 -3.42 -1.67 -11.56
C ALA A 27 -4.84 -1.77 -10.97
N GLY A 28 -5.21 -2.93 -10.43
CA GLY A 28 -6.50 -3.12 -9.76
C GLY A 28 -6.66 -2.25 -8.51
N SER A 29 -5.62 -2.14 -7.69
CA SER A 29 -5.64 -1.27 -6.50
C SER A 29 -5.76 0.21 -6.86
N ASN A 30 -5.05 0.66 -7.90
CA ASN A 30 -5.17 2.01 -8.41
C ASN A 30 -6.55 2.29 -9.02
N ALA A 31 -7.18 1.30 -9.67
CA ALA A 31 -8.55 1.41 -10.16
C ALA A 31 -9.58 1.49 -9.01
N LEU A 32 -9.40 0.72 -7.93
CA LEU A 32 -10.29 0.71 -6.77
C LEU A 32 -10.17 1.96 -5.90
N PHE A 33 -8.93 2.37 -5.58
CA PHE A 33 -8.67 3.38 -4.56
C PHE A 33 -7.93 4.61 -5.08
N GLY A 34 -7.36 4.59 -6.28
CA GLY A 34 -6.56 5.71 -6.79
C GLY A 34 -7.35 7.02 -6.89
N ASN A 35 -8.60 6.97 -7.36
CA ASN A 35 -9.46 8.16 -7.38
C ASN A 35 -9.81 8.65 -5.97
N LEU A 36 -10.08 7.73 -5.03
CA LEU A 36 -10.34 8.07 -3.63
C LEU A 36 -9.12 8.74 -2.99
N GLN A 37 -7.92 8.25 -3.24
CA GLN A 37 -6.66 8.84 -2.75
C GLN A 37 -6.47 10.25 -3.30
N LYS A 38 -6.73 10.44 -4.61
CA LYS A 38 -6.64 11.73 -5.29
C LYS A 38 -7.61 12.75 -4.70
N VAL A 39 -8.90 12.41 -4.66
CA VAL A 39 -9.97 13.29 -4.13
C VAL A 39 -9.73 13.62 -2.66
N THR A 40 -9.31 12.63 -1.86
CA THR A 40 -9.04 12.86 -0.44
C THR A 40 -7.78 13.72 -0.25
N ALA A 41 -6.76 13.57 -1.09
CA ALA A 41 -5.58 14.42 -1.07
C ALA A 41 -5.95 15.89 -1.35
N GLU A 42 -6.77 16.14 -2.37
CA GLU A 42 -7.26 17.48 -2.71
C GLU A 42 -8.05 18.11 -1.55
N GLN A 43 -8.94 17.34 -0.90
CA GLN A 43 -9.70 17.83 0.26
C GLN A 43 -8.84 18.10 1.50
N LEU A 44 -7.75 17.36 1.68
CA LEU A 44 -6.82 17.51 2.80
C LEU A 44 -5.67 18.49 2.50
N GLY A 45 -5.61 19.07 1.30
CA GLY A 45 -4.51 19.94 0.88
C GLY A 45 -3.16 19.21 0.74
N LEU A 46 -3.18 17.91 0.51
CA LEU A 46 -2.01 17.06 0.25
C LEU A 46 -1.76 16.94 -1.26
N SER A 47 -0.53 16.64 -1.66
CA SER A 47 -0.21 16.39 -3.07
C SER A 47 -0.95 15.12 -3.56
N PRO A 48 -1.78 15.23 -4.62
CA PRO A 48 -2.44 14.06 -5.19
C PRO A 48 -1.43 13.08 -5.81
N ILE A 49 -0.28 13.58 -6.27
CA ILE A 49 0.82 12.77 -6.79
C ILE A 49 1.43 11.94 -5.66
N LEU A 50 1.71 12.56 -4.50
CA LEU A 50 2.22 11.83 -3.34
C LEU A 50 1.28 10.71 -2.91
N MET A 51 -0.02 11.00 -2.84
CA MET A 51 -1.01 10.01 -2.40
C MET A 51 -1.22 8.89 -3.44
N ALA A 52 -1.17 9.21 -4.73
CA ALA A 52 -1.19 8.20 -5.79
C ALA A 52 0.07 7.31 -5.76
N SER A 53 1.25 7.90 -5.57
CA SER A 53 2.51 7.17 -5.41
C SER A 53 2.51 6.32 -4.14
N ALA A 54 1.94 6.82 -3.04
CA ALA A 54 1.76 6.08 -1.79
C ALA A 54 0.84 4.88 -1.98
N ASN A 55 -0.26 5.02 -2.73
CA ASN A 55 -1.17 3.93 -3.06
C ASN A 55 -0.44 2.81 -3.81
N SER A 56 0.33 3.17 -4.84
CA SER A 56 1.11 2.19 -5.61
C SER A 56 2.24 1.56 -4.78
N SER A 57 2.95 2.35 -3.97
CA SER A 57 4.09 1.87 -3.17
C SER A 57 3.64 0.95 -2.02
N GLY A 58 2.54 1.31 -1.35
CA GLY A 58 1.89 0.43 -0.38
C GLY A 58 1.32 -0.82 -1.02
N GLY A 59 0.80 -0.69 -2.25
CA GLY A 59 0.30 -1.80 -3.06
C GLY A 59 1.33 -2.89 -3.33
N VAL A 60 2.56 -2.54 -3.67
CA VAL A 60 3.64 -3.53 -3.88
C VAL A 60 3.85 -4.41 -2.64
N MET A 61 3.69 -3.85 -1.44
CA MET A 61 3.79 -4.62 -0.20
C MET A 61 2.61 -5.59 -0.03
N GLY A 62 1.45 -5.27 -0.60
CA GLY A 62 0.25 -6.12 -0.60
C GLY A 62 0.41 -7.37 -1.45
N LYS A 63 1.25 -7.35 -2.50
CA LYS A 63 1.51 -8.53 -3.35
C LYS A 63 2.05 -9.72 -2.58
N MET A 64 2.80 -9.49 -1.51
CA MET A 64 3.33 -10.58 -0.69
C MET A 64 2.22 -11.47 -0.09
N ILE A 65 1.03 -10.91 0.12
CA ILE A 65 -0.11 -11.63 0.71
C ILE A 65 -1.24 -11.89 -0.29
N ASP A 66 -1.05 -11.55 -1.56
CA ASP A 66 -2.06 -11.81 -2.57
C ASP A 66 -2.08 -13.31 -2.92
N ALA A 67 -3.28 -13.82 -3.19
CA ALA A 67 -3.48 -15.25 -3.43
C ALA A 67 -2.69 -15.75 -4.64
N GLN A 68 -2.56 -14.94 -5.71
CA GLN A 68 -1.86 -15.34 -6.93
C GLN A 68 -0.36 -15.49 -6.66
N SER A 69 0.27 -14.52 -6.00
CA SER A 69 1.68 -14.56 -5.60
C SER A 69 1.99 -15.71 -4.64
N ILE A 70 1.08 -16.03 -3.72
CA ILE A 70 1.25 -17.17 -2.80
C ILE A 70 1.20 -18.51 -3.55
N VAL A 71 0.22 -18.69 -4.45
CA VAL A 71 0.10 -19.93 -5.26
C VAL A 71 1.35 -20.12 -6.14
N VAL A 72 1.82 -19.05 -6.79
CA VAL A 72 3.06 -19.07 -7.58
C VAL A 72 4.28 -19.40 -6.70
N SER A 73 4.37 -18.82 -5.51
CA SER A 73 5.46 -19.11 -4.58
C SER A 73 5.41 -20.56 -4.07
N ALA A 74 4.23 -21.11 -3.80
CA ALA A 74 4.05 -22.50 -3.36
C ALA A 74 4.51 -23.51 -4.43
N THR A 75 4.19 -23.24 -5.70
CA THR A 75 4.62 -24.09 -6.82
C THR A 75 6.14 -23.99 -7.05
N ALA A 76 6.70 -22.77 -7.02
CA ALA A 76 8.14 -22.54 -7.18
C ALA A 76 8.99 -23.17 -6.06
N THR A 77 8.49 -23.18 -4.82
CA THR A 77 9.19 -23.74 -3.65
C THR A 77 8.90 -25.23 -3.41
N GLN A 78 8.11 -25.88 -4.29
CA GLN A 78 7.65 -27.27 -4.14
C GLN A 78 6.87 -27.51 -2.83
N GLN A 79 6.14 -26.48 -2.36
CA GLN A 79 5.30 -26.50 -1.16
C GLN A 79 3.81 -26.45 -1.50
N VAL A 80 3.40 -27.10 -2.59
CA VAL A 80 2.00 -27.16 -3.03
C VAL A 80 1.13 -27.75 -1.92
N GLY A 81 -0.01 -27.10 -1.62
CA GLY A 81 -0.89 -27.47 -0.50
C GLY A 81 -0.47 -26.93 0.88
N ARG A 82 0.63 -26.17 0.97
CA ARG A 82 1.08 -25.47 2.21
C ARG A 82 0.99 -23.94 2.11
N GLU A 83 0.09 -23.42 1.27
CA GLU A 83 -0.10 -21.98 1.02
C GLU A 83 -0.39 -21.20 2.31
N ALA A 84 -1.17 -21.77 3.24
CA ALA A 84 -1.47 -21.16 4.53
C ALA A 84 -0.20 -20.95 5.40
N ALA A 85 0.78 -21.84 5.30
CA ALA A 85 2.04 -21.70 6.02
C ALA A 85 2.89 -20.57 5.43
N ILE A 86 2.92 -20.47 4.10
CA ILE A 86 3.59 -19.38 3.36
C ILE A 86 2.93 -18.05 3.72
N PHE A 87 1.60 -17.95 3.62
CA PHE A 87 0.82 -16.76 4.00
C PHE A 87 1.17 -16.29 5.41
N LYS A 88 1.16 -17.21 6.39
CA LYS A 88 1.46 -16.88 7.79
C LYS A 88 2.89 -16.35 7.98
N ALA A 89 3.85 -16.85 7.21
CA ALA A 89 5.24 -16.39 7.26
C ALA A 89 5.41 -14.99 6.64
N VAL A 90 4.78 -14.74 5.48
CA VAL A 90 4.91 -13.47 4.74
C VAL A 90 4.00 -12.36 5.25
N PHE A 91 2.88 -12.69 5.91
CA PHE A 91 1.92 -11.71 6.41
C PHE A 91 2.56 -10.68 7.36
N ARG A 92 3.38 -11.15 8.30
CA ARG A 92 4.09 -10.26 9.23
C ARG A 92 5.10 -9.37 8.51
N HIS A 93 5.83 -9.91 7.55
CA HIS A 93 6.79 -9.16 6.74
C HIS A 93 6.09 -8.07 5.91
N SER A 94 4.94 -8.42 5.33
CA SER A 94 4.13 -7.53 4.52
C SER A 94 3.61 -6.33 5.31
N ILE A 95 3.07 -6.55 6.51
CA ILE A 95 2.60 -5.45 7.39
C ILE A 95 3.74 -4.56 7.85
N VAL A 96 4.89 -5.13 8.23
CA VAL A 96 6.05 -4.34 8.67
C VAL A 96 6.54 -3.46 7.54
N LEU A 97 6.69 -3.99 6.34
CA LEU A 97 7.12 -3.22 5.17
C LEU A 97 6.09 -2.16 4.77
N ALA A 98 4.79 -2.50 4.75
CA ALA A 98 3.72 -1.53 4.48
C ALA A 98 3.72 -0.38 5.50
N SER A 99 3.99 -0.67 6.78
CA SER A 99 4.09 0.33 7.84
C SER A 99 5.32 1.23 7.66
N ILE A 100 6.46 0.68 7.25
CA ILE A 100 7.67 1.45 6.93
C ILE A 100 7.40 2.41 5.76
N VAL A 101 6.78 1.92 4.68
CA VAL A 101 6.40 2.77 3.54
C VAL A 101 5.42 3.86 4.00
N GLY A 102 4.43 3.52 4.83
CA GLY A 102 3.49 4.49 5.38
C GLY A 102 4.19 5.61 6.18
N LEU A 103 5.19 5.26 6.99
CA LEU A 103 5.99 6.24 7.74
C LEU A 103 6.82 7.14 6.81
N ILE A 104 7.38 6.58 5.74
CA ILE A 104 8.12 7.34 4.72
C ILE A 104 7.18 8.33 4.02
N VAL A 105 5.96 7.92 3.67
CA VAL A 105 4.97 8.81 3.03
C VAL A 105 4.55 9.93 3.98
N VAL A 106 4.35 9.65 5.27
CA VAL A 106 4.11 10.68 6.29
C VAL A 106 5.28 11.66 6.37
N LEU A 107 6.53 11.15 6.34
CA LEU A 107 7.72 12.00 6.34
C LEU A 107 7.75 12.92 5.11
N TYR A 108 7.43 12.41 3.92
CA TYR A 108 7.35 13.25 2.71
C TYR A 108 6.20 14.26 2.76
N ALA A 109 5.07 13.90 3.36
CA ALA A 109 3.93 14.80 3.50
C ALA A 109 4.21 15.99 4.43
N PHE A 110 4.95 15.78 5.54
CA PHE A 110 5.12 16.81 6.58
C PHE A 110 6.52 17.40 6.71
N ALA A 111 7.58 16.62 6.52
CA ALA A 111 8.95 17.09 6.74
C ALA A 111 9.62 17.57 5.45
N LEU A 112 9.27 16.98 4.29
CA LEU A 112 9.93 17.26 3.00
C LEU A 112 8.92 17.54 1.86
N PRO A 113 7.96 18.46 2.02
CA PRO A 113 6.97 18.75 0.97
C PRO A 113 7.58 19.36 -0.30
N TRP A 114 8.85 19.78 -0.26
CA TRP A 114 9.60 20.33 -1.41
C TRP A 114 10.14 19.27 -2.38
N ILE A 115 10.27 18.01 -1.95
CA ILE A 115 10.73 16.91 -2.82
C ILE A 115 9.61 16.40 -3.74
N VAL A 116 8.36 16.60 -3.32
CA VAL A 116 7.20 16.10 -4.04
C VAL A 116 6.82 17.10 -5.12
N PRO A 117 6.73 16.68 -6.40
CA PRO A 117 6.19 17.51 -7.46
C PRO A 117 4.78 17.99 -7.09
N ARG A 118 4.53 19.30 -7.26
CA ARG A 118 3.18 19.88 -7.08
C ARG A 118 2.34 19.61 -8.31
#